data_AF-A0A5M7BGF2-F1
#
_entry.id   AF-A0A5M7BGF2-F1
#
_cell.length_a   1.000
_cell.length_b   1.000
_cell.length_c   1.000
_cell.angle_alpha   90.00
_cell.angle_beta   90.00
_cell.angle_gamma   90.00
#
_symmetry.space_group_name_H-M   'P 1'
#
loop_
_entity.id
_entity.type
_entity.pdbx_description
1 polymer ?
#
loop_
_entity_poly.entity_id
_entity_poly.type
_entity_poly.pdbx_seq_one_letter_code
_entity_poly.pdbx_strand_id
1 'polypeptide(L)'
;MGATGRRSCEGCGAGLANDNPGTLCSPCSRRFGRPGMRRPTAKDDEFWRRPAVTEALRSRHFGQFLHAYRHEHRPALTQAEVGRWLHLTQAQVSRLERSASPPSDLAKLTAWATTLHVPERVLWFKLPESAPAKPRATTGFGWFSVRSRPPRSGSVGLPDPIDVDSLRDMTTTFRQLDNRFGGGHARAMVSTYLVEEVAPALHRSRTGAALQEFVVAVAELNQLAGWMAYDVGDTMNGRRHLHRALQLCQKAGDSALAAEMLAGMSHQAAHAGNGPVSVSLAQAARDTASGTGLAALVSETAVMEAHGLALLREKRASIAALREAEQAYTRAPEQDRPTWLAYYDEAYLAAKMAHCLRELGELEQAERFARRSLEMTAGYERGRLFNTALLASILADLREVEQACAVGREALRLASSLKSARTVGYLRDFARRLQRHDSLPVVAELGEELRAAGILER
;
A
#
# COMPACT_ATOMS: atom_id res chain seq x y z
N MET A 1 -5.27 -27.98 -40.34
CA MET A 1 -6.65 -27.84 -39.80
C MET A 1 -6.64 -26.84 -38.65
N GLY A 2 -7.37 -25.73 -38.80
CA GLY A 2 -7.83 -24.82 -37.74
C GLY A 2 -6.80 -24.06 -36.90
N ALA A 3 -6.39 -22.87 -37.34
CA ALA A 3 -5.86 -21.86 -36.43
C ALA A 3 -6.96 -21.48 -35.43
N THR A 4 -6.90 -22.01 -34.20
CA THR A 4 -7.80 -21.62 -33.12
C THR A 4 -7.48 -20.18 -32.73
N GLY A 5 -8.26 -19.24 -33.25
CA GLY A 5 -8.19 -17.84 -32.88
C GLY A 5 -8.25 -17.71 -31.36
N ARG A 6 -7.30 -16.97 -30.77
CA ARG A 6 -7.29 -16.70 -29.33
C ARG A 6 -8.61 -16.03 -28.95
N ARG A 7 -9.45 -16.75 -28.20
CA ARG A 7 -10.71 -16.22 -27.68
C ARG A 7 -10.42 -15.21 -26.56
N SER A 8 -11.06 -14.05 -26.58
CA SER A 8 -10.95 -13.02 -25.55
C SER A 8 -12.21 -12.94 -24.70
N CYS A 9 -12.05 -12.61 -23.43
CA CYS A 9 -13.12 -12.40 -22.47
C CYS A 9 -13.93 -11.17 -22.87
N GLU A 10 -15.23 -11.34 -23.05
CA GLU A 10 -16.13 -10.23 -23.43
C GLU A 10 -16.25 -9.16 -22.34
N GLY A 11 -15.91 -9.47 -21.08
CA GLY A 11 -16.05 -8.54 -19.95
C GLY A 11 -14.82 -7.67 -19.66
N CYS A 12 -13.63 -8.09 -20.09
CA CYS A 12 -12.38 -7.35 -19.78
C CYS A 12 -11.33 -7.40 -20.90
N GLY A 13 -11.63 -8.03 -22.04
CA GLY A 13 -10.70 -8.18 -23.16
C GLY A 13 -9.54 -9.16 -22.92
N ALA A 14 -9.38 -9.74 -21.73
CA ALA A 14 -8.29 -10.68 -21.43
C ALA A 14 -8.47 -12.00 -22.18
N GLY A 15 -7.38 -12.65 -22.61
CA GLY A 15 -7.44 -13.98 -23.25
C GLY A 15 -8.16 -15.02 -22.36
N LEU A 16 -9.07 -15.79 -22.95
CA LEU A 16 -9.73 -16.91 -22.28
C LEU A 16 -8.82 -18.14 -22.35
N ALA A 17 -8.81 -18.91 -21.27
CA ALA A 17 -8.12 -20.20 -21.25
C ALA A 17 -8.80 -21.19 -22.21
N ASN A 18 -8.03 -22.09 -22.83
CA ASN A 18 -8.54 -23.02 -23.84
C ASN A 18 -9.60 -23.99 -23.28
N ASP A 19 -9.54 -24.27 -21.98
CA ASP A 19 -10.46 -25.11 -21.22
C ASP A 19 -11.67 -24.32 -20.67
N ASN A 20 -11.79 -23.02 -20.95
CA ASN A 20 -12.95 -22.22 -20.57
C ASN A 20 -14.05 -22.33 -21.66
N PRO A 21 -15.16 -23.04 -21.38
CA PRO A 21 -16.26 -23.14 -22.34
C PRO A 21 -17.05 -21.82 -22.46
N GLY A 22 -16.95 -20.91 -21.49
CA GLY A 22 -17.71 -19.66 -21.45
C GLY A 22 -17.08 -18.50 -22.23
N THR A 23 -17.82 -17.39 -22.37
CA THR A 23 -17.34 -16.14 -23.00
C THR A 23 -16.68 -15.18 -22.01
N LEU A 24 -16.64 -15.54 -20.72
CA LEU A 24 -16.08 -14.73 -19.63
C LEU A 24 -14.99 -15.48 -18.85
N CYS A 25 -13.96 -14.77 -18.41
CA CYS A 25 -13.00 -15.29 -17.44
C CYS A 25 -13.66 -15.44 -16.06
N SER A 26 -13.15 -16.31 -15.19
CA SER A 26 -13.75 -16.60 -13.87
C SER A 26 -14.01 -15.36 -13.00
N PRO A 27 -13.16 -14.31 -12.97
CA PRO A 27 -13.48 -13.03 -12.34
C PRO A 27 -14.69 -12.32 -12.97
N CYS A 28 -14.74 -12.25 -14.30
CA CYS A 28 -15.85 -11.63 -15.02
C CYS A 28 -17.14 -12.45 -14.90
N SER A 29 -17.06 -13.77 -14.89
CA SER A 29 -18.21 -14.66 -14.67
C SER A 29 -18.82 -14.45 -13.28
N ARG A 30 -17.99 -14.35 -12.22
CA ARG A 30 -18.48 -14.00 -10.88
C ARG A 30 -19.12 -12.61 -10.81
N ARG A 31 -18.67 -11.70 -11.68
CA ARG A 31 -19.10 -10.29 -11.71
C ARG A 31 -20.34 -10.03 -12.56
N PHE A 32 -20.47 -10.72 -13.69
CA PHE A 32 -21.46 -10.50 -14.75
C PHE A 32 -22.27 -11.75 -15.10
N GLY A 33 -22.04 -12.87 -14.42
CA GLY A 33 -22.68 -14.16 -14.69
C GLY A 33 -24.06 -14.32 -14.05
N ARG A 34 -24.56 -13.30 -13.33
CA ARG A 34 -25.95 -13.29 -12.87
C ARG A 34 -26.89 -13.00 -14.05
N PRO A 35 -27.97 -13.77 -14.24
CA PRO A 35 -28.96 -13.50 -15.28
C PRO A 35 -29.50 -12.06 -15.21
N GLY A 36 -29.61 -11.39 -16.37
CA GLY A 36 -30.17 -10.04 -16.47
C GLY A 36 -29.17 -8.88 -16.25
N MET A 37 -27.88 -9.15 -16.03
CA MET A 37 -26.89 -8.10 -15.76
C MET A 37 -26.23 -7.56 -17.03
N ARG A 38 -26.42 -6.26 -17.33
CA ARG A 38 -25.81 -5.58 -18.48
C ARG A 38 -24.29 -5.41 -18.31
N ARG A 39 -23.54 -5.62 -19.40
CA ARG A 39 -22.08 -5.53 -19.46
C ARG A 39 -21.64 -4.27 -20.22
N PRO A 40 -20.45 -3.70 -19.93
CA PRO A 40 -19.84 -2.73 -20.84
C PRO A 40 -19.52 -3.46 -22.14
N THR A 41 -19.93 -2.88 -23.27
CA THR A 41 -19.59 -3.39 -24.60
C THR A 41 -18.89 -2.29 -25.38
N ALA A 42 -17.98 -2.70 -26.28
CA ALA A 42 -17.40 -1.77 -27.25
C ALA A 42 -18.52 -1.10 -28.05
N LYS A 43 -18.39 0.21 -28.27
CA LYS A 43 -19.33 1.02 -29.04
C LYS A 43 -18.76 1.32 -30.42
N ASP A 44 -19.64 1.46 -31.39
CA ASP A 44 -19.29 1.88 -32.74
C ASP A 44 -18.84 3.35 -32.78
N ASP A 45 -18.29 3.75 -33.92
CA ASP A 45 -17.82 5.12 -34.14
C ASP A 45 -18.96 6.15 -34.18
N GLU A 46 -20.19 5.71 -34.45
CA GLU A 46 -21.37 6.60 -34.42
C GLU A 46 -21.67 7.06 -33.00
N PHE A 47 -21.65 6.15 -32.03
CA PHE A 47 -21.85 6.46 -30.61
C PHE A 47 -20.84 7.51 -30.11
N TRP A 48 -19.55 7.35 -30.44
CA TRP A 48 -18.49 8.26 -30.01
C TRP A 48 -18.56 9.65 -30.68
N ARG A 49 -19.24 9.75 -31.84
CA ARG A 49 -19.44 11.02 -32.57
C ARG A 49 -20.68 11.80 -32.15
N ARG A 50 -21.48 11.27 -31.23
CA ARG A 50 -22.68 11.98 -30.75
C ARG A 50 -22.29 13.29 -30.07
N PRO A 51 -23.06 14.39 -30.28
CA PRO A 51 -22.72 15.70 -29.74
C PRO A 51 -22.51 15.70 -28.21
N ALA A 52 -23.40 15.05 -27.46
CA ALA A 52 -23.32 14.97 -26.00
C ALA A 52 -22.04 14.26 -25.51
N VAL A 53 -21.63 13.16 -26.16
CA VAL A 53 -20.41 12.42 -25.79
C VAL A 53 -19.16 13.20 -26.17
N THR A 54 -19.15 13.79 -27.37
CA THR A 54 -18.00 14.55 -27.88
C THR A 54 -17.74 15.79 -27.03
N GLU A 55 -18.79 16.53 -26.67
CA GLU A 55 -18.66 17.73 -25.84
C GLU A 55 -18.18 17.40 -24.42
N ALA A 56 -18.69 16.31 -23.84
CA ALA A 56 -18.27 15.85 -22.52
C ALA A 56 -16.83 15.32 -22.49
N LEU A 57 -16.31 14.78 -23.59
CA LEU A 57 -14.89 14.41 -23.71
C LEU A 57 -14.00 15.66 -23.88
N ARG A 58 -14.47 16.68 -24.60
CA ARG A 58 -13.76 17.96 -24.78
C ARG A 58 -13.63 18.75 -23.48
N SER A 59 -14.60 18.66 -22.59
CA SER A 59 -14.54 19.31 -21.28
C SER A 59 -13.47 18.73 -20.34
N ARG A 60 -12.83 17.61 -20.73
CA ARG A 60 -11.79 16.89 -19.96
C ARG A 60 -12.27 16.50 -18.56
N HIS A 61 -13.58 16.33 -18.38
CA HIS A 61 -14.19 16.03 -17.11
C HIS A 61 -14.85 14.65 -17.15
N PHE A 62 -14.16 13.63 -16.62
CA PHE A 62 -14.61 12.24 -16.71
C PHE A 62 -16.01 12.00 -16.11
N GLY A 63 -16.42 12.78 -15.10
CA GLY A 63 -17.78 12.73 -14.56
C GLY A 63 -18.87 13.20 -15.55
N GLN A 64 -18.59 14.22 -16.35
CA GLN A 64 -19.52 14.71 -17.38
C GLN A 64 -19.58 13.70 -18.54
N PHE A 65 -18.43 13.11 -18.89
CA PHE A 65 -18.37 12.00 -19.83
C PHE A 65 -19.20 10.80 -19.36
N LEU A 66 -19.10 10.39 -18.09
CA LEU A 66 -19.91 9.29 -17.55
C LEU A 66 -21.40 9.56 -17.63
N HIS A 67 -21.82 10.81 -17.32
CA HIS A 67 -23.20 11.23 -17.47
C HIS A 67 -23.69 11.10 -18.92
N ALA A 68 -22.96 11.68 -19.88
CA ALA A 68 -23.30 11.61 -21.29
C ALA A 68 -23.31 10.17 -21.81
N TYR A 69 -22.26 9.38 -21.52
CA TYR A 69 -22.15 7.97 -21.89
C TYR A 69 -23.34 7.14 -21.40
N ARG A 70 -23.78 7.39 -20.17
CA ARG A 70 -24.87 6.68 -19.50
C ARG A 70 -26.24 7.00 -20.13
N HIS A 71 -26.48 8.27 -20.48
CA HIS A 71 -27.73 8.73 -21.10
C HIS A 71 -27.82 8.41 -22.60
N GLU A 72 -26.70 8.39 -23.31
CA GLU A 72 -26.63 8.03 -24.72
C GLU A 72 -26.72 6.52 -24.98
N HIS A 73 -26.52 5.71 -23.95
CA HIS A 73 -26.74 4.27 -24.03
C HIS A 73 -28.22 3.95 -24.26
N ARG A 74 -28.53 2.96 -25.11
CA ARG A 74 -29.91 2.47 -25.35
C ARG A 74 -30.00 0.99 -25.01
N PRO A 75 -30.79 0.59 -23.99
CA PRO A 75 -31.51 1.46 -23.05
C PRO A 75 -30.53 2.23 -22.15
N ALA A 76 -30.99 3.35 -21.59
CA ALA A 76 -30.19 4.19 -20.70
C ALA A 76 -29.69 3.36 -19.50
N LEU A 77 -28.47 3.66 -19.09
CA LEU A 77 -27.82 3.01 -17.96
C LEU A 77 -28.14 3.78 -16.68
N THR A 78 -28.19 3.07 -15.56
CA THR A 78 -28.31 3.65 -14.22
C THR A 78 -26.92 3.92 -13.63
N GLN A 79 -26.82 4.87 -12.70
CA GLN A 79 -25.56 5.14 -11.99
C GLN A 79 -25.05 3.91 -11.23
N ALA A 80 -25.96 3.06 -10.73
CA ALA A 80 -25.60 1.79 -10.09
C ALA A 80 -25.01 0.77 -11.08
N GLU A 81 -25.50 0.71 -12.32
CA GLU A 81 -24.93 -0.16 -13.37
C GLU A 81 -23.51 0.26 -13.73
N VAL A 82 -23.30 1.56 -14.02
CA VAL A 82 -21.98 2.09 -14.35
C VAL A 82 -21.03 1.99 -13.14
N GLY A 83 -21.52 2.30 -11.93
CA GLY A 83 -20.72 2.17 -10.72
C GLY A 83 -20.20 0.75 -10.51
N ARG A 84 -21.06 -0.26 -10.71
CA ARG A 84 -20.63 -1.66 -10.67
C ARG A 84 -19.58 -2.01 -11.70
N TRP A 85 -19.56 -1.38 -12.87
CA TRP A 85 -18.49 -1.56 -13.86
C TRP A 85 -17.17 -0.90 -13.43
N LEU A 86 -17.25 0.26 -12.79
CA LEU A 86 -16.08 1.06 -12.43
C LEU A 86 -15.54 0.83 -11.02
N HIS A 87 -16.12 -0.11 -10.27
CA HIS A 87 -15.85 -0.34 -8.85
C HIS A 87 -16.17 0.88 -7.96
N LEU A 88 -17.29 1.53 -8.27
CA LEU A 88 -17.82 2.68 -7.55
C LEU A 88 -19.23 2.38 -7.04
N THR A 89 -19.60 2.96 -5.89
CA THR A 89 -20.98 2.97 -5.42
C THR A 89 -21.83 3.91 -6.29
N GLN A 90 -23.15 3.72 -6.29
CA GLN A 90 -24.05 4.64 -7.01
C GLN A 90 -23.87 6.09 -6.53
N ALA A 91 -23.69 6.30 -5.22
CA ALA A 91 -23.41 7.61 -4.64
C ALA A 91 -22.09 8.23 -5.13
N GLN A 92 -21.04 7.42 -5.30
CA GLN A 92 -19.77 7.88 -5.87
C GLN A 92 -19.91 8.31 -7.33
N VAL A 93 -20.65 7.55 -8.16
CA VAL A 93 -20.93 7.96 -9.54
C VAL A 93 -21.75 9.25 -9.58
N SER A 94 -22.78 9.37 -8.73
CA SER A 94 -23.57 10.59 -8.61
C SER A 94 -22.74 11.82 -8.21
N ARG A 95 -21.76 11.64 -7.32
CA ARG A 95 -20.83 12.70 -6.92
C ARG A 95 -19.88 13.08 -8.06
N LEU A 96 -19.37 12.10 -8.80
CA LEU A 96 -18.52 12.34 -9.98
C LEU A 96 -19.28 13.12 -11.07
N GLU A 97 -20.54 12.76 -11.35
CA GLU A 97 -21.37 13.45 -12.34
C GLU A 97 -21.70 14.90 -11.93
N ARG A 98 -21.75 15.21 -10.62
CA ARG A 98 -22.11 16.55 -10.10
C ARG A 98 -20.92 17.43 -9.68
N SER A 99 -19.72 16.87 -9.59
CA SER A 99 -18.54 17.60 -9.17
C SER A 99 -18.21 18.72 -10.16
N ALA A 100 -17.87 19.91 -9.65
CA ALA A 100 -17.30 20.98 -10.47
C ALA A 100 -15.82 20.73 -10.79
N SER A 101 -15.12 19.97 -9.94
CA SER A 101 -13.71 19.64 -10.11
C SER A 101 -13.53 18.27 -10.77
N PRO A 102 -12.80 18.18 -11.90
CA PRO A 102 -12.55 16.91 -12.58
C PRO A 102 -11.61 16.00 -11.78
N PRO A 103 -11.82 14.68 -11.82
CA PRO A 103 -10.83 13.73 -11.30
C PRO A 103 -9.51 13.84 -12.06
N SER A 104 -8.39 14.01 -11.35
CA SER A 104 -7.05 14.19 -11.95
C SER A 104 -6.15 12.93 -11.86
N ASP A 105 -6.62 11.87 -11.21
CA ASP A 105 -5.89 10.61 -11.03
C ASP A 105 -5.85 9.80 -12.35
N LEU A 106 -4.74 9.90 -13.08
CA LEU A 106 -4.54 9.27 -14.40
C LEU A 106 -4.71 7.74 -14.37
N ALA A 107 -4.37 7.08 -13.25
CA ALA A 107 -4.52 5.63 -13.12
C ALA A 107 -6.00 5.22 -13.06
N LYS A 108 -6.82 6.00 -12.33
CA LYS A 108 -8.29 5.80 -12.31
C LYS A 108 -8.92 6.09 -13.67
N LEU A 109 -8.53 7.21 -14.30
CA LEU A 109 -9.03 7.59 -15.63
C LEU A 109 -8.73 6.50 -16.67
N THR A 110 -7.51 5.96 -16.64
CA THR A 110 -7.08 4.83 -17.50
C THR A 110 -7.91 3.58 -17.25
N ALA A 111 -8.11 3.20 -15.99
CA ALA A 111 -8.89 2.02 -15.62
C ALA A 111 -10.35 2.14 -16.07
N TRP A 112 -10.96 3.32 -15.89
CA TRP A 112 -12.33 3.57 -16.28
C TRP A 112 -12.49 3.61 -17.80
N ALA A 113 -11.62 4.31 -18.52
CA ALA A 113 -11.63 4.35 -19.98
C ALA A 113 -11.46 2.97 -20.60
N THR A 114 -10.54 2.15 -20.06
CA THR A 114 -10.34 0.76 -20.49
C THR A 114 -11.59 -0.08 -20.25
N THR A 115 -12.23 0.06 -19.07
CA THR A 115 -13.42 -0.71 -18.71
C THR A 115 -14.63 -0.37 -19.59
N LEU A 116 -14.75 0.89 -20.00
CA LEU A 116 -15.83 1.36 -20.86
C LEU A 116 -15.49 1.24 -22.36
N HIS A 117 -14.34 0.65 -22.69
CA HIS A 117 -13.84 0.51 -24.06
C HIS A 117 -13.79 1.85 -24.82
N VAL A 118 -13.38 2.92 -24.13
CA VAL A 118 -13.24 4.25 -24.76
C VAL A 118 -12.02 4.23 -25.69
N PRO A 119 -12.18 4.54 -26.99
CA PRO A 119 -11.07 4.58 -27.92
C PRO A 119 -10.06 5.66 -27.54
N GLU A 120 -8.76 5.37 -27.63
CA GLU A 120 -7.70 6.34 -27.30
C GLU A 120 -7.82 7.64 -28.13
N ARG A 121 -8.24 7.53 -29.40
CA ARG A 121 -8.43 8.68 -30.30
C ARG A 121 -9.43 9.74 -29.79
N VAL A 122 -10.33 9.39 -28.87
CA VAL A 122 -11.31 10.33 -28.31
C VAL A 122 -10.99 10.78 -26.88
N LEU A 123 -9.93 10.22 -26.28
CA LEU A 123 -9.48 10.60 -24.94
C LEU A 123 -8.56 11.82 -25.02
N TRP A 124 -8.61 12.68 -24.00
CA TRP A 124 -7.69 13.81 -23.84
C TRP A 124 -6.38 13.42 -23.12
N PHE A 125 -6.18 12.13 -22.85
CA PHE A 125 -5.00 11.55 -22.22
C PHE A 125 -4.64 10.23 -22.92
N LYS A 126 -3.36 9.84 -22.84
CA LYS A 126 -2.87 8.61 -23.45
C LYS A 126 -3.21 7.40 -22.58
N LEU A 127 -3.65 6.32 -23.20
CA LEU A 127 -3.74 5.03 -22.53
C LEU A 127 -2.33 4.41 -22.55
N PRO A 128 -1.88 3.74 -21.47
CA PRO A 128 -0.67 2.93 -21.55
C PRO A 128 -0.85 1.92 -22.68
N GLU A 129 0.15 1.81 -23.56
CA GLU A 129 0.09 0.93 -24.73
C GLU A 129 -0.47 -0.43 -24.32
N SER A 130 -1.47 -0.89 -25.08
CA SER A 130 -2.09 -2.19 -24.87
C SER A 130 -1.06 -3.29 -25.12
N ALA A 131 -0.25 -3.59 -24.11
CA ALA A 131 0.62 -4.74 -24.12
C ALA A 131 -0.25 -5.97 -24.42
N PRO A 132 0.15 -6.86 -25.35
CA PRO A 132 -0.60 -8.06 -25.64
C PRO A 132 -0.91 -8.80 -24.35
N ALA A 133 -2.17 -9.23 -24.20
CA ALA A 133 -2.70 -9.82 -22.98
C ALA A 133 -1.70 -10.80 -22.34
N LYS A 134 -1.21 -10.45 -21.14
CA LYS A 134 -0.31 -11.30 -20.36
C LYS A 134 -1.00 -12.64 -20.07
N PRO A 135 -0.42 -13.80 -20.43
CA PRO A 135 -0.90 -15.07 -19.90
C PRO A 135 -0.69 -15.04 -18.37
N ARG A 136 -1.75 -15.30 -17.61
CA ARG A 136 -1.67 -15.27 -16.15
C ARG A 136 -1.39 -16.67 -15.61
N ALA A 137 -0.22 -16.78 -14.99
CA ALA A 137 0.15 -17.66 -13.90
C ALA A 137 -0.45 -19.07 -13.93
N THR A 138 0.26 -19.98 -14.58
CA THR A 138 0.39 -21.34 -14.05
C THR A 138 1.09 -21.26 -12.70
N THR A 139 0.57 -22.02 -11.74
CA THR A 139 1.24 -22.36 -10.48
C THR A 139 2.60 -22.99 -10.79
N GLY A 140 3.67 -22.20 -10.69
CA GLY A 140 5.04 -22.62 -10.94
C GLY A 140 5.98 -21.41 -10.96
N PHE A 141 7.12 -21.52 -10.27
CA PHE A 141 8.16 -20.48 -10.13
C PHE A 141 8.46 -19.72 -11.44
N GLY A 142 8.01 -18.47 -11.55
CA GLY A 142 8.02 -17.72 -12.81
C GLY A 142 8.82 -16.41 -12.81
N TRP A 143 10.10 -16.43 -12.42
CA TRP A 143 11.03 -15.34 -12.80
C TRP A 143 11.86 -15.71 -14.03
N PHE A 144 11.90 -16.99 -14.40
CA PHE A 144 12.70 -17.48 -15.53
C PHE A 144 12.03 -17.28 -16.91
N SER A 145 10.86 -16.63 -17.01
CA SER A 145 10.17 -16.44 -18.31
C SER A 145 9.85 -14.98 -18.67
N VAL A 146 10.68 -14.02 -18.24
CA VAL A 146 10.77 -12.76 -18.99
C VAL A 146 11.50 -13.09 -20.29
N ARG A 147 10.77 -13.13 -21.40
CA ARG A 147 11.36 -13.21 -22.74
C ARG A 147 12.25 -11.97 -22.90
N SER A 148 13.56 -12.17 -22.94
CA SER A 148 14.54 -11.12 -23.25
C SER A 148 14.13 -10.44 -24.55
N ARG A 149 13.90 -9.12 -24.51
CA ARG A 149 13.84 -8.32 -25.73
C ARG A 149 15.28 -8.26 -26.26
N PRO A 150 15.56 -8.62 -27.53
CA PRO A 150 16.92 -8.56 -28.03
C PRO A 150 17.40 -7.09 -27.96
N PRO A 151 18.69 -6.85 -27.63
CA PRO A 151 19.22 -5.50 -27.61
C PRO A 151 19.08 -4.91 -29.01
N ARG A 152 18.61 -3.66 -29.10
CA ARG A 152 18.69 -2.88 -30.34
C ARG A 152 20.18 -2.77 -30.67
N SER A 153 20.57 -3.25 -31.84
CA SER A 153 21.92 -3.07 -32.37
C SER A 153 22.18 -1.58 -32.58
N GLY A 154 22.84 -0.97 -31.61
CA GLY A 154 23.33 0.40 -31.65
C GLY A 154 24.40 0.52 -30.58
N SER A 155 25.66 0.50 -31.02
CA SER A 155 26.85 0.67 -30.19
C SER A 155 26.88 2.06 -29.56
N VAL A 156 26.34 2.17 -28.36
CA VAL A 156 26.71 3.18 -27.36
C VAL A 156 26.99 2.36 -26.10
N GLY A 157 28.18 2.51 -25.51
CA GLY A 157 28.61 1.72 -24.37
C GLY A 157 27.49 1.62 -23.33
N LEU A 158 27.10 0.39 -22.99
CA LEU A 158 26.16 0.14 -21.92
C LEU A 158 26.74 0.79 -20.65
N PRO A 159 25.96 1.58 -19.90
CA PRO A 159 26.36 2.00 -18.57
C PRO A 159 26.83 0.79 -17.77
N ASP A 160 27.84 0.99 -16.91
CA ASP A 160 28.34 -0.07 -16.04
C ASP A 160 27.17 -0.70 -15.27
N PRO A 161 27.14 -2.04 -15.14
CA PRO A 161 26.05 -2.73 -14.46
C PRO A 161 25.89 -2.19 -13.04
N ILE A 162 24.64 -2.06 -12.58
CA ILE A 162 24.38 -1.85 -11.15
C ILE A 162 25.02 -3.00 -10.38
N ASP A 163 26.04 -2.66 -9.62
CA ASP A 163 26.64 -3.52 -8.61
C ASP A 163 25.80 -3.50 -7.34
N VAL A 164 26.16 -4.38 -6.40
CA VAL A 164 25.42 -4.53 -5.13
C VAL A 164 25.48 -3.23 -4.32
N ASP A 165 26.61 -2.53 -4.35
CA ASP A 165 26.85 -1.33 -3.55
C ASP A 165 26.02 -0.16 -4.07
N SER A 166 25.98 0.06 -5.38
CA SER A 166 25.10 1.05 -6.03
C SER A 166 23.63 0.79 -5.71
N LEU A 167 23.20 -0.48 -5.69
CA LEU A 167 21.84 -0.84 -5.30
C LEU A 167 21.53 -0.51 -3.83
N ARG A 168 22.48 -0.80 -2.93
CA ARG A 168 22.36 -0.47 -1.50
C ARG A 168 22.33 1.05 -1.26
N ASP A 169 23.18 1.80 -1.95
CA ASP A 169 23.25 3.26 -1.85
C ASP A 169 21.96 3.93 -2.36
N MET A 170 21.45 3.46 -3.49
CA MET A 170 20.16 3.92 -4.01
C MET A 170 19.01 3.56 -3.05
N THR A 171 19.02 2.37 -2.46
CA THR A 171 18.01 1.96 -1.48
C THR A 171 18.06 2.84 -0.24
N THR A 172 19.26 3.16 0.26
CA THR A 172 19.47 4.08 1.37
C THR A 172 18.94 5.48 1.06
N THR A 173 19.25 6.00 -0.14
CA THR A 173 18.77 7.30 -0.60
C THR A 173 17.23 7.35 -0.66
N PHE A 174 16.59 6.33 -1.24
CA PHE A 174 15.14 6.26 -1.29
C PHE A 174 14.52 6.15 0.11
N ARG A 175 15.15 5.45 1.04
CA ARG A 175 14.69 5.33 2.44
C ARG A 175 14.75 6.68 3.17
N GLN A 176 15.79 7.48 2.95
CA GLN A 176 15.88 8.83 3.51
C GLN A 176 14.77 9.74 2.98
N LEU A 177 14.52 9.70 1.66
CA LEU A 177 13.42 10.46 1.04
C LEU A 177 12.05 10.03 1.57
N ASP A 178 11.84 8.72 1.74
CA ASP A 178 10.63 8.15 2.30
C ASP A 178 10.41 8.61 3.75
N ASN A 179 11.42 8.55 4.61
CA ASN A 179 11.33 9.00 6.00
C ASN A 179 11.04 10.50 6.12
N ARG A 180 11.63 11.32 5.24
CA ARG A 180 11.50 12.78 5.29
C ARG A 180 10.19 13.30 4.71
N PHE A 181 9.75 12.75 3.56
CA PHE A 181 8.62 13.30 2.79
C PHE A 181 7.41 12.35 2.70
N GLY A 182 7.55 11.12 3.20
CA GLY A 182 6.56 10.06 3.11
C GLY A 182 6.59 9.28 1.79
N GLY A 183 6.01 8.07 1.82
CA GLY A 183 6.09 7.09 0.72
C GLY A 183 5.48 7.49 -0.60
N GLY A 184 4.66 8.55 -0.65
CA GLY A 184 4.12 9.07 -1.90
C GLY A 184 5.17 9.75 -2.80
N HIS A 185 6.23 10.32 -2.25
CA HIS A 185 7.16 11.17 -3.01
C HIS A 185 8.14 10.39 -3.87
N ALA A 186 8.77 9.34 -3.34
CA ALA A 186 9.80 8.59 -4.06
C ALA A 186 9.30 7.30 -4.72
N ARG A 187 8.03 6.91 -4.53
CA ARG A 187 7.53 5.58 -4.94
C ARG A 187 7.61 5.35 -6.45
N ALA A 188 7.30 6.36 -7.25
CA ALA A 188 7.39 6.26 -8.70
C ALA A 188 8.84 6.01 -9.15
N MET A 189 9.80 6.69 -8.52
CA MET A 189 11.23 6.49 -8.78
C MET A 189 11.68 5.07 -8.40
N VAL A 190 11.31 4.59 -7.20
CA VAL A 190 11.61 3.22 -6.76
C VAL A 190 11.02 2.18 -7.70
N SER A 191 9.77 2.37 -8.14
CA SER A 191 9.10 1.44 -9.05
C SER A 191 9.78 1.42 -10.42
N THR A 192 10.18 2.58 -10.92
CA THR A 192 10.91 2.72 -12.20
C THR A 192 12.28 2.04 -12.09
N TYR A 193 13.04 2.35 -11.04
CA TYR A 193 14.35 1.74 -10.78
C TYR A 193 14.26 0.20 -10.64
N LEU A 194 13.25 -0.31 -9.93
CA LEU A 194 13.01 -1.75 -9.83
C LEU A 194 12.80 -2.42 -11.20
N VAL A 195 12.06 -1.78 -12.11
CA VAL A 195 11.62 -2.37 -13.39
C VAL A 195 12.65 -2.18 -14.49
N GLU A 196 13.20 -0.97 -14.63
CA GLU A 196 14.05 -0.59 -15.75
C GLU A 196 15.52 -0.97 -15.52
N GLU A 197 15.95 -1.03 -14.26
CA GLU A 197 17.36 -1.15 -13.91
C GLU A 197 17.66 -2.46 -13.14
N VAL A 198 16.96 -2.69 -12.03
CA VAL A 198 17.22 -3.83 -11.14
C VAL A 198 16.75 -5.16 -11.72
N ALA A 199 15.55 -5.21 -12.30
CA ALA A 199 14.99 -6.44 -12.85
C ALA A 199 15.84 -7.01 -14.01
N PRO A 200 16.33 -6.21 -14.99
CA PRO A 200 17.25 -6.70 -16.00
C PRO A 200 18.58 -7.19 -15.41
N ALA A 201 19.07 -6.54 -14.35
CA ALA A 201 20.32 -6.91 -13.70
C ALA A 201 20.26 -8.30 -13.04
N LEU A 202 19.09 -8.77 -12.58
CA LEU A 202 18.90 -10.13 -12.02
C LEU A 202 19.19 -11.26 -13.02
N HIS A 203 19.12 -10.99 -14.32
CA HIS A 203 19.29 -12.00 -15.38
C HIS A 203 20.72 -12.06 -15.94
N ARG A 204 21.64 -11.23 -15.44
CA ARG A 204 23.05 -11.29 -15.83
C ARG A 204 23.78 -12.40 -15.08
N SER A 205 24.85 -12.93 -15.67
CA SER A 205 25.66 -14.02 -15.09
C SER A 205 26.33 -13.60 -13.76
N ARG A 206 25.64 -13.83 -12.64
CA ARG A 206 26.21 -13.85 -11.28
C ARG A 206 26.09 -15.26 -10.72
N THR A 207 27.08 -15.71 -9.96
CA THR A 207 27.11 -17.04 -9.34
C THR A 207 27.63 -16.96 -7.92
N GLY A 208 27.26 -17.94 -7.08
CA GLY A 208 27.76 -18.03 -5.71
C GLY A 208 27.38 -16.81 -4.85
N ALA A 209 28.32 -16.37 -4.00
CA ALA A 209 28.10 -15.30 -3.03
C ALA A 209 27.63 -13.98 -3.66
N ALA A 210 28.19 -13.59 -4.81
CA ALA A 210 27.82 -12.34 -5.48
C ALA A 210 26.36 -12.34 -5.96
N LEU A 211 25.81 -13.49 -6.35
CA LEU A 211 24.39 -13.60 -6.69
C LEU A 211 23.52 -13.49 -5.42
N GLN A 212 23.95 -14.13 -4.33
CA GLN A 212 23.25 -14.11 -3.05
C GLN A 212 23.15 -12.68 -2.49
N GLU A 213 24.27 -11.95 -2.43
CA GLU A 213 24.31 -10.56 -1.98
C GLU A 213 23.43 -9.65 -2.82
N PHE A 214 23.46 -9.81 -4.15
CA PHE A 214 22.60 -9.05 -5.05
C PHE A 214 21.12 -9.35 -4.81
N VAL A 215 20.74 -10.62 -4.65
CA VAL A 215 19.36 -11.05 -4.37
C VAL A 215 18.86 -10.47 -3.04
N VAL A 216 19.70 -10.44 -2.01
CA VAL A 216 19.39 -9.81 -0.71
C VAL A 216 19.18 -8.30 -0.87
N ALA A 217 20.07 -7.60 -1.58
CA ALA A 217 19.91 -6.17 -1.83
C ALA A 217 18.62 -5.85 -2.62
N VAL A 218 18.22 -6.72 -3.56
CA VAL A 218 16.91 -6.60 -4.26
C VAL A 218 15.74 -6.86 -3.31
N ALA A 219 15.90 -7.75 -2.33
CA ALA A 219 14.88 -8.00 -1.32
C ALA A 219 14.67 -6.76 -0.43
N GLU A 220 15.74 -6.09 -0.01
CA GLU A 220 15.69 -4.83 0.74
C GLU A 220 14.99 -3.70 -0.04
N LEU A 221 15.28 -3.56 -1.33
CA LEU A 221 14.58 -2.57 -2.16
C LEU A 221 13.08 -2.90 -2.30
N ASN A 222 12.72 -4.18 -2.35
CA ASN A 222 11.32 -4.60 -2.32
C ASN A 222 10.66 -4.36 -0.96
N GLN A 223 11.38 -4.53 0.16
CA GLN A 223 10.90 -4.15 1.48
C GLN A 223 10.52 -2.67 1.50
N LEU A 224 11.42 -1.80 1.05
CA LEU A 224 11.17 -0.36 0.96
C LEU A 224 9.95 -0.04 0.07
N ALA A 225 9.88 -0.63 -1.13
CA ALA A 225 8.71 -0.45 -2.01
C ALA A 225 7.40 -0.92 -1.34
N GLY A 226 7.46 -1.98 -0.54
CA GLY A 226 6.35 -2.49 0.25
C GLY A 226 5.86 -1.49 1.29
N TRP A 227 6.78 -0.89 2.04
CA TRP A 227 6.47 0.15 3.02
C TRP A 227 5.89 1.42 2.37
N MET A 228 6.48 1.88 1.27
CA MET A 228 5.97 3.05 0.54
C MET A 228 4.56 2.82 -0.01
N ALA A 229 4.28 1.62 -0.50
CA ALA A 229 2.95 1.27 -0.99
C ALA A 229 1.92 1.21 0.14
N TYR A 230 2.31 0.64 1.28
CA TYR A 230 1.50 0.60 2.48
C TYR A 230 1.15 2.02 2.99
N ASP A 231 2.10 2.95 2.97
CA ASP A 231 1.91 4.31 3.45
C ASP A 231 0.92 5.14 2.64
N VAL A 232 0.86 4.94 1.32
CA VAL A 232 -0.14 5.58 0.45
C VAL A 232 -1.47 4.82 0.41
N GLY A 233 -1.64 3.79 1.24
CA GLY A 233 -2.87 3.00 1.34
C GLY A 233 -3.04 1.95 0.25
N ASP A 234 -2.01 1.68 -0.57
CA ASP A 234 -2.01 0.62 -1.57
C ASP A 234 -1.57 -0.70 -0.93
N THR A 235 -2.44 -1.21 -0.07
CA THR A 235 -2.21 -2.41 0.75
C THR A 235 -1.92 -3.64 -0.10
N MET A 236 -2.51 -3.74 -1.29
CA MET A 236 -2.29 -4.86 -2.19
C MET A 236 -0.84 -4.86 -2.69
N ASN A 237 -0.34 -3.75 -3.24
CA ASN A 237 1.03 -3.71 -3.73
C ASN A 237 2.04 -3.78 -2.57
N GLY A 238 1.73 -3.19 -1.42
CA GLY A 238 2.52 -3.36 -0.19
C GLY A 238 2.75 -4.83 0.13
N ARG A 239 1.66 -5.62 0.23
CA ARG A 239 1.73 -7.06 0.48
C ARG A 239 2.48 -7.82 -0.60
N ARG A 240 2.33 -7.46 -1.88
CA ARG A 240 3.06 -8.12 -2.97
C ARG A 240 4.56 -7.93 -2.87
N HIS A 241 5.00 -6.70 -2.60
CA HIS A 241 6.43 -6.39 -2.47
C HIS A 241 7.05 -7.09 -1.27
N LEU A 242 6.35 -7.18 -0.13
CA LEU A 242 6.86 -7.95 1.01
C LEU A 242 6.91 -9.46 0.71
N HIS A 243 5.91 -10.03 0.03
CA HIS A 243 5.97 -11.46 -0.34
C HIS A 243 7.09 -11.75 -1.34
N ARG A 244 7.33 -10.81 -2.26
CA ARG A 244 8.45 -10.85 -3.20
C ARG A 244 9.78 -10.88 -2.45
N ALA A 245 9.97 -9.95 -1.51
CA ALA A 245 11.17 -9.86 -0.69
C ALA A 245 11.36 -11.15 0.10
N LEU A 246 10.32 -11.67 0.76
CA LEU A 246 10.40 -12.93 1.50
C LEU A 246 10.89 -14.10 0.63
N GLN A 247 10.36 -14.23 -0.59
CA GLN A 247 10.80 -15.27 -1.55
C GLN A 247 12.25 -15.08 -2.01
N LEU A 248 12.74 -13.84 -2.09
CA LEU A 248 14.13 -13.54 -2.42
C LEU A 248 15.03 -13.97 -1.25
N CYS A 249 14.70 -13.57 -0.02
CA CYS A 249 15.45 -13.94 1.18
C CYS A 249 15.54 -15.45 1.38
N GLN A 250 14.42 -16.17 1.22
CA GLN A 250 14.39 -17.63 1.31
C GLN A 250 15.29 -18.32 0.28
N LYS A 251 15.33 -17.80 -0.95
CA LYS A 251 16.24 -18.32 -2.00
C LYS A 251 17.70 -18.00 -1.71
N ALA A 252 17.97 -16.86 -1.10
CA ALA A 252 19.31 -16.43 -0.72
C ALA A 252 19.79 -17.08 0.60
N GLY A 253 18.92 -17.77 1.34
CA GLY A 253 19.26 -18.30 2.67
C GLY A 253 19.42 -17.22 3.75
N ASP A 254 18.87 -16.03 3.54
CA ASP A 254 18.93 -14.93 4.52
C ASP A 254 17.72 -14.99 5.46
N SER A 255 17.87 -15.73 6.55
CA SER A 255 16.80 -15.89 7.55
C SER A 255 16.49 -14.59 8.30
N ALA A 256 17.49 -13.73 8.53
CA ALA A 256 17.29 -12.48 9.26
C ALA A 256 16.36 -11.54 8.49
N LEU A 257 16.65 -11.30 7.20
CA LEU A 257 15.81 -10.44 6.37
C LEU A 257 14.46 -11.13 6.04
N ALA A 258 14.41 -12.46 5.97
CA ALA A 258 13.13 -13.19 5.82
C ALA A 258 12.21 -12.99 7.04
N ALA A 259 12.75 -13.07 8.26
CA ALA A 259 12.00 -12.81 9.48
C ALA A 259 11.48 -11.37 9.53
N GLU A 260 12.28 -10.40 9.10
CA GLU A 260 11.85 -9.01 8.97
C GLU A 260 10.67 -8.86 7.99
N MET A 261 10.67 -9.55 6.83
CA MET A 261 9.52 -9.50 5.92
C MET A 261 8.23 -10.04 6.58
N LEU A 262 8.35 -11.08 7.42
CA LEU A 262 7.23 -11.64 8.16
C LEU A 262 6.75 -10.69 9.27
N ALA A 263 7.67 -10.06 9.99
CA ALA A 263 7.38 -9.02 10.99
C ALA A 263 6.65 -7.82 10.37
N GLY A 264 7.13 -7.33 9.22
CA GLY A 264 6.50 -6.27 8.45
C GLY A 264 5.07 -6.64 8.00
N MET A 265 4.85 -7.87 7.53
CA MET A 265 3.49 -8.33 7.20
C MET A 265 2.60 -8.47 8.45
N SER A 266 3.15 -8.92 9.58
CA SER A 266 2.41 -8.94 10.86
C SER A 266 1.97 -7.54 11.25
N HIS A 267 2.84 -6.53 11.11
CA HIS A 267 2.48 -5.14 11.37
C HIS A 267 1.33 -4.66 10.47
N GLN A 268 1.38 -4.97 9.17
CA GLN A 268 0.29 -4.62 8.23
C GLN A 268 -1.03 -5.30 8.60
N ALA A 269 -0.98 -6.57 9.03
CA ALA A 269 -2.16 -7.31 9.48
C ALA A 269 -2.75 -6.71 10.77
N ALA A 270 -1.91 -6.33 11.73
CA ALA A 270 -2.32 -5.68 12.97
C ALA A 270 -3.02 -4.33 12.69
N HIS A 271 -2.44 -3.51 11.81
CA HIS A 271 -3.04 -2.24 11.43
C HIS A 271 -4.38 -2.39 10.70
N ALA A 272 -4.58 -3.51 9.99
CA ALA A 272 -5.85 -3.86 9.39
C ALA A 272 -6.86 -4.45 10.40
N GLY A 273 -6.51 -4.54 11.69
CA GLY A 273 -7.33 -5.13 12.75
C GLY A 273 -7.41 -6.66 12.71
N ASN A 274 -6.56 -7.33 11.92
CA ASN A 274 -6.56 -8.78 11.80
C ASN A 274 -5.58 -9.42 12.81
N GLY A 275 -6.03 -9.52 14.06
CA GLY A 275 -5.28 -10.14 15.16
C GLY A 275 -4.76 -11.55 14.86
N PRO A 276 -5.60 -12.51 14.40
CA PRO A 276 -5.15 -13.88 14.16
C PRO A 276 -4.03 -13.99 13.11
N VAL A 277 -4.15 -13.24 12.01
CA VAL A 277 -3.11 -13.22 10.97
C VAL A 277 -1.84 -12.53 11.46
N SER A 278 -1.97 -11.47 12.26
CA SER A 278 -0.82 -10.78 12.86
C SER A 278 -0.03 -11.70 13.80
N VAL A 279 -0.70 -12.43 14.71
CA VAL A 279 -0.05 -13.39 15.61
C VAL A 279 0.65 -14.49 14.81
N SER A 280 -0.04 -15.11 13.84
CA SER A 280 0.54 -16.19 13.03
C SER A 280 1.79 -15.74 12.26
N LEU A 281 1.77 -14.53 11.68
CA LEU A 281 2.94 -13.98 10.98
C LEU A 281 4.07 -13.60 11.94
N ALA A 282 3.75 -13.09 13.12
CA ALA A 282 4.76 -12.76 14.13
C ALA A 282 5.45 -14.01 14.68
N GLN A 283 4.71 -15.08 14.93
CA GLN A 283 5.26 -16.37 15.34
C GLN A 283 6.16 -16.97 14.25
N ALA A 284 5.73 -16.94 12.99
CA ALA A 284 6.59 -17.34 11.88
C ALA A 284 7.85 -16.47 11.79
N ALA A 285 7.76 -15.16 12.07
CA ALA A 285 8.91 -14.27 12.12
C ALA A 285 9.86 -14.65 13.27
N ARG A 286 9.35 -14.97 14.47
CA ARG A 286 10.13 -15.45 15.61
C ARG A 286 10.88 -16.74 15.28
N ASP A 287 10.18 -17.72 14.71
CA ASP A 287 10.77 -19.00 14.32
C ASP A 287 11.88 -18.80 13.28
N THR A 288 11.66 -17.90 12.33
CA THR A 288 12.63 -17.57 11.27
C THR A 288 13.83 -16.76 11.81
N ALA A 289 13.61 -15.91 12.81
CA ALA A 289 14.66 -15.13 13.47
C ALA A 289 15.51 -15.99 14.43
N SER A 290 15.00 -17.16 14.83
CA SER A 290 15.70 -18.07 15.72
C SER A 290 17.05 -18.48 15.15
N GLY A 291 18.11 -18.34 15.95
CA GLY A 291 19.48 -18.68 15.55
C GLY A 291 20.20 -17.64 14.68
N THR A 292 19.58 -16.50 14.36
CA THR A 292 20.26 -15.41 13.63
C THR A 292 21.27 -14.63 14.47
N GLY A 293 21.16 -14.72 15.81
CA GLY A 293 21.99 -13.95 16.76
C GLY A 293 21.59 -12.46 16.89
N LEU A 294 20.60 -11.98 16.14
CA LEU A 294 20.20 -10.57 16.15
C LEU A 294 19.18 -10.27 17.25
N ALA A 295 19.65 -9.84 18.41
CA ALA A 295 18.79 -9.51 19.56
C ALA A 295 17.75 -8.39 19.24
N ALA A 296 18.09 -7.43 18.38
CA ALA A 296 17.13 -6.41 17.93
C ALA A 296 15.96 -7.01 17.13
N LEU A 297 16.23 -8.03 16.32
CA LEU A 297 15.20 -8.73 15.54
C LEU A 297 14.33 -9.62 16.44
N VAL A 298 14.93 -10.26 17.46
CA VAL A 298 14.17 -10.97 18.50
C VAL A 298 13.22 -10.01 19.22
N SER A 299 13.70 -8.81 19.57
CA SER A 299 12.87 -7.77 20.17
C SER A 299 11.71 -7.38 19.26
N GLU A 300 11.99 -7.12 17.98
CA GLU A 300 10.96 -6.71 17.03
C GLU A 300 9.88 -7.76 16.85
N THR A 301 10.27 -9.00 16.61
CA THR A 301 9.31 -10.09 16.38
C THR A 301 8.43 -10.34 17.61
N ALA A 302 8.99 -10.23 18.83
CA ALA A 302 8.23 -10.28 20.07
C ALA A 302 7.22 -9.13 20.21
N VAL A 303 7.58 -7.89 19.83
CA VAL A 303 6.63 -6.77 19.88
C VAL A 303 5.53 -6.89 18.82
N MET A 304 5.80 -7.48 17.66
CA MET A 304 4.76 -7.77 16.66
C MET A 304 3.77 -8.82 17.16
N GLU A 305 4.25 -9.86 17.83
CA GLU A 305 3.39 -10.87 18.45
C GLU A 305 2.53 -10.24 19.55
N ALA A 306 3.15 -9.42 20.41
CA ALA A 306 2.44 -8.70 21.47
C ALA A 306 1.28 -7.84 20.93
N HIS A 307 1.47 -7.20 19.78
CA HIS A 307 0.43 -6.39 19.14
C HIS A 307 -0.72 -7.24 18.60
N GLY A 308 -0.42 -8.35 17.92
CA GLY A 308 -1.45 -9.31 17.50
C GLY A 308 -2.26 -9.84 18.69
N LEU A 309 -1.58 -10.21 19.78
CA LEU A 309 -2.22 -10.69 21.02
C LEU A 309 -3.05 -9.59 21.71
N ALA A 310 -2.61 -8.34 21.67
CA ALA A 310 -3.36 -7.21 22.22
C ALA A 310 -4.68 -7.00 21.47
N LEU A 311 -4.68 -7.12 20.13
CA LEU A 311 -5.90 -7.06 19.31
C LEU A 311 -6.88 -8.19 19.63
N LEU A 312 -6.36 -9.37 20.00
CA LEU A 312 -7.14 -10.52 20.46
C LEU A 312 -7.57 -10.42 21.93
N ARG A 313 -7.18 -9.35 22.64
CA ARG A 313 -7.44 -9.15 24.07
C ARG A 313 -6.79 -10.21 24.98
N GLU A 314 -5.74 -10.87 24.48
CA GLU A 314 -4.94 -11.84 25.25
C GLU A 314 -3.92 -11.12 26.14
N LYS A 315 -4.42 -10.39 27.14
CA LYS A 315 -3.62 -9.49 27.99
C LYS A 315 -2.35 -10.12 28.56
N ARG A 316 -2.45 -11.30 29.18
CA ARG A 316 -1.30 -11.95 29.84
C ARG A 316 -0.19 -12.30 28.83
N ALA A 317 -0.56 -12.88 27.69
CA ALA A 317 0.38 -13.26 26.64
C ALA A 317 1.00 -12.02 25.99
N SER A 318 0.20 -11.00 25.70
CA SER A 318 0.68 -9.74 25.13
C SER A 318 1.70 -9.05 26.06
N ILE A 319 1.40 -8.92 27.35
CA ILE A 319 2.35 -8.34 28.33
C ILE A 319 3.63 -9.18 28.47
N ALA A 320 3.54 -10.50 28.42
CA ALA A 320 4.72 -11.37 28.43
C ALA A 320 5.62 -11.12 27.20
N ALA A 321 5.02 -11.04 26.01
CA ALA A 321 5.74 -10.73 24.77
C ALA A 321 6.34 -9.31 24.76
N LEU A 322 5.66 -8.30 25.34
CA LEU A 322 6.24 -6.96 25.51
C LEU A 322 7.48 -6.97 26.43
N ARG A 323 7.45 -7.75 27.53
CA ARG A 323 8.60 -7.88 28.43
C ARG A 323 9.78 -8.58 27.75
N GLU A 324 9.50 -9.61 26.96
CA GLU A 324 10.51 -10.27 26.13
C GLU A 324 11.14 -9.27 25.15
N ALA A 325 10.32 -8.47 24.46
CA ALA A 325 10.78 -7.45 23.54
C ALA A 325 11.72 -6.43 24.20
N GLU A 326 11.35 -5.93 25.39
CA GLU A 326 12.17 -4.97 26.15
C GLU A 326 13.51 -5.58 26.62
N GLN A 327 13.49 -6.82 27.10
CA GLN A 327 14.70 -7.54 27.51
C GLN A 327 15.63 -7.81 26.34
N ALA A 328 15.10 -8.24 25.19
CA ALA A 328 15.87 -8.48 23.99
C ALA A 328 16.48 -7.17 23.45
N TYR A 329 15.72 -6.06 23.48
CA TYR A 329 16.23 -4.75 23.05
C TYR A 329 17.38 -4.27 23.93
N THR A 330 17.26 -4.42 25.26
CA THR A 330 18.32 -4.03 26.22
C THR A 330 19.63 -4.79 25.98
N ARG A 331 19.55 -6.02 25.47
CA ARG A 331 20.71 -6.86 25.13
C ARG A 331 21.19 -6.66 23.70
N ALA A 332 20.54 -5.81 22.91
CA ALA A 332 20.87 -5.59 21.50
C ALA A 332 21.93 -4.49 21.35
N PRO A 333 23.20 -4.84 21.09
CA PRO A 333 24.20 -3.83 20.74
C PRO A 333 23.79 -3.09 19.46
N GLU A 334 23.94 -1.77 19.48
CA GLU A 334 23.56 -0.92 18.35
C GLU A 334 24.40 -1.22 17.10
N GLN A 335 25.68 -1.55 17.28
CA GLN A 335 26.61 -1.84 16.19
C GLN A 335 26.28 -3.13 15.41
N ASP A 336 25.53 -4.06 16.00
CA ASP A 336 25.18 -5.33 15.33
C ASP A 336 23.86 -5.21 14.55
N ARG A 337 23.20 -4.05 14.58
CA ARG A 337 21.92 -3.83 13.91
C ARG A 337 22.14 -3.60 12.40
N PRO A 338 21.57 -4.43 11.53
CA PRO A 338 21.65 -4.21 10.08
C PRO A 338 20.96 -2.91 9.66
N THR A 339 21.42 -2.29 8.57
CA THR A 339 20.89 -1.01 8.06
C THR A 339 19.38 -1.07 7.77
N TRP A 340 18.87 -2.20 7.28
CA TRP A 340 17.44 -2.38 7.02
C TRP A 340 16.59 -2.42 8.30
N LEU A 341 17.19 -2.72 9.46
CA LEU A 341 16.56 -2.74 10.78
C LEU A 341 16.79 -1.42 11.56
N ALA A 342 17.55 -0.47 11.00
CA ALA A 342 17.96 0.74 11.71
C ALA A 342 16.78 1.61 12.21
N TYR A 343 15.58 1.45 11.63
CA TYR A 343 14.37 2.12 12.10
C TYR A 343 13.86 1.58 13.45
N TYR A 344 14.28 0.38 13.85
CA TYR A 344 13.86 -0.27 15.08
C TYR A 344 14.74 0.22 16.24
N ASP A 345 14.48 1.45 16.65
CA ASP A 345 15.10 2.12 17.78
C ASP A 345 14.19 2.11 19.03
N GLU A 346 14.66 2.77 20.09
CA GLU A 346 13.96 2.84 21.37
C GLU A 346 12.61 3.54 21.22
N ALA A 347 12.54 4.57 20.38
CA ALA A 347 11.31 5.31 20.16
C ALA A 347 10.28 4.48 19.39
N TYR A 348 10.72 3.69 18.40
CA TYR A 348 9.86 2.73 17.70
C TYR A 348 9.33 1.64 18.64
N LEU A 349 10.21 1.05 19.47
CA LEU A 349 9.79 0.07 20.47
C LEU A 349 8.77 0.69 21.44
N ALA A 350 9.04 1.88 21.97
CA ALA A 350 8.11 2.60 22.85
C ALA A 350 6.76 2.88 22.18
N ALA A 351 6.74 3.28 20.90
CA ALA A 351 5.49 3.47 20.15
C ALA A 351 4.68 2.18 20.05
N LYS A 352 5.34 1.04 19.81
CA LYS A 352 4.67 -0.27 19.75
C LYS A 352 4.14 -0.72 21.10
N MET A 353 4.91 -0.52 22.17
CA MET A 353 4.44 -0.78 23.54
C MET A 353 3.21 0.05 23.86
N ALA A 354 3.20 1.34 23.51
CA ALA A 354 2.05 2.22 23.68
C ALA A 354 0.82 1.74 22.90
N HIS A 355 0.99 1.31 21.65
CA HIS A 355 -0.08 0.70 20.86
C HIS A 355 -0.68 -0.52 21.55
N CYS A 356 0.15 -1.48 21.96
CA CYS A 356 -0.31 -2.70 22.63
C CYS A 356 -1.03 -2.39 23.96
N LEU A 357 -0.45 -1.54 24.80
CA LEU A 357 -0.99 -1.19 26.10
C LEU A 357 -2.33 -0.45 25.97
N ARG A 358 -2.44 0.45 25.00
CA ARG A 358 -3.70 1.13 24.69
C ARG A 358 -4.76 0.14 24.23
N GLU A 359 -4.43 -0.80 23.33
CA GLU A 359 -5.36 -1.84 22.93
C GLU A 359 -5.79 -2.71 24.12
N LEU A 360 -4.93 -2.94 25.11
CA LEU A 360 -5.27 -3.66 26.34
C LEU A 360 -6.05 -2.84 27.38
N GLY A 361 -6.19 -1.51 27.19
CA GLY A 361 -6.81 -0.60 28.15
C GLY A 361 -5.89 -0.15 29.30
N GLU A 362 -4.59 -0.41 29.22
CA GLU A 362 -3.58 0.03 30.19
C GLU A 362 -3.15 1.47 29.88
N LEU A 363 -4.08 2.42 30.02
CA LEU A 363 -3.96 3.74 29.41
C LEU A 363 -2.86 4.61 30.04
N GLU A 364 -2.65 4.60 31.36
CA GLU A 364 -1.58 5.39 31.98
C GLU A 364 -0.19 4.92 31.50
N GLN A 365 -0.03 3.59 31.40
CA GLN A 365 1.21 3.00 30.88
C GLN A 365 1.37 3.29 29.39
N ALA A 366 0.29 3.22 28.62
CA ALA A 366 0.29 3.56 27.20
C ALA A 366 0.74 5.02 26.98
N GLU A 367 0.25 5.96 27.80
CA GLU A 367 0.64 7.36 27.74
C GLU A 367 2.14 7.55 27.99
N ARG A 368 2.68 6.91 29.05
CA ARG A 368 4.11 6.97 29.38
C ARG A 368 4.97 6.52 28.19
N PHE A 369 4.62 5.39 27.58
CA PHE A 369 5.35 4.89 26.40
C PHE A 369 5.14 5.76 25.16
N ALA A 370 3.94 6.34 24.96
CA ALA A 370 3.69 7.25 23.86
C ALA A 370 4.52 8.53 23.97
N ARG A 371 4.70 9.08 25.19
CA ARG A 371 5.59 10.22 25.43
C ARG A 371 7.05 9.87 25.17
N ARG A 372 7.55 8.74 25.69
CA ARG A 372 8.90 8.24 25.40
C ARG A 372 9.13 8.05 23.90
N SER A 373 8.11 7.59 23.17
CA SER A 373 8.20 7.43 21.71
C SER A 373 8.36 8.73 20.93
N LEU A 374 8.18 9.90 21.55
CA LEU A 374 8.42 11.21 20.94
C LEU A 374 9.86 11.71 21.14
N GLU A 375 10.65 11.04 21.97
CA GLU A 375 12.10 11.23 22.15
C GLU A 375 12.87 10.65 20.95
N MET A 376 12.43 10.99 19.74
CA MET A 376 12.96 10.52 18.47
C MET A 376 14.04 11.45 17.93
N THR A 377 15.04 10.87 17.27
CA THR A 377 16.01 11.61 16.45
C THR A 377 15.34 12.41 15.32
N ALA A 378 15.96 13.52 14.93
CA ALA A 378 15.51 14.31 13.78
C ALA A 378 15.54 13.49 12.47
N GLY A 379 14.70 13.87 11.50
CA GLY A 379 14.63 13.20 10.18
C GLY A 379 13.49 12.17 10.03
N TYR A 380 12.83 11.79 11.12
CA TYR A 380 11.67 10.88 11.14
C TYR A 380 10.32 11.63 11.25
N GLU A 381 10.10 12.66 10.41
CA GLU A 381 8.91 13.53 10.51
C GLU A 381 7.59 12.76 10.44
N ARG A 382 7.53 11.73 9.57
CA ARG A 382 6.37 10.84 9.46
C ARG A 382 6.14 10.02 10.74
N GLY A 383 7.22 9.47 11.31
CA GLY A 383 7.14 8.69 12.55
C GLY A 383 6.68 9.56 13.72
N ARG A 384 7.23 10.77 13.82
CA ARG A 384 6.83 11.78 14.80
C ARG A 384 5.34 12.07 14.74
N LEU A 385 4.80 12.30 13.54
CA LEU A 385 3.35 12.48 13.36
C LEU A 385 2.54 11.29 13.91
N PHE A 386 2.90 10.06 13.54
CA PHE A 386 2.16 8.88 13.99
C PHE A 386 2.18 8.75 15.51
N ASN A 387 3.32 9.00 16.14
CA ASN A 387 3.49 8.95 17.58
C ASN A 387 2.73 10.09 18.29
N THR A 388 2.70 11.29 17.71
CA THR A 388 1.91 12.42 18.23
C THR A 388 0.41 12.13 18.16
N ALA A 389 -0.07 11.57 17.04
CA ALA A 389 -1.47 11.19 16.91
C ALA A 389 -1.86 10.02 17.84
N LEU A 390 -0.94 9.07 18.08
CA LEU A 390 -1.12 8.00 19.07
C LEU A 390 -1.28 8.60 20.47
N LEU A 391 -0.38 9.51 20.88
CA LEU A 391 -0.47 10.18 22.18
C LEU A 391 -1.78 10.96 22.33
N ALA A 392 -2.16 11.77 21.32
CA ALA A 392 -3.42 12.50 21.33
C ALA A 392 -4.62 11.56 21.55
N SER A 393 -4.59 10.40 20.90
CA SER A 393 -5.67 9.43 21.02
C SER A 393 -5.70 8.71 22.38
N ILE A 394 -4.54 8.44 22.99
CA ILE A 394 -4.46 7.88 24.36
C ILE A 394 -4.97 8.91 25.38
N LEU A 395 -4.60 10.18 25.22
CA LEU A 395 -5.11 11.27 26.08
C LEU A 395 -6.63 11.42 25.97
N ALA A 396 -7.18 11.28 24.76
CA ALA A 396 -8.63 11.23 24.57
C ALA A 396 -9.26 10.02 25.29
N ASP A 397 -8.61 8.86 25.28
CA ASP A 397 -9.09 7.66 26.01
C ASP A 397 -9.04 7.86 27.53
N LEU A 398 -8.04 8.60 28.04
CA LEU A 398 -7.89 9.02 29.44
C LEU A 398 -8.86 10.13 29.86
N ARG A 399 -9.58 10.74 28.92
CA ARG A 399 -10.46 11.91 29.12
C ARG A 399 -9.71 13.21 29.46
N GLU A 400 -8.44 13.29 29.13
CA GLU A 400 -7.63 14.52 29.19
C GLU A 400 -7.88 15.36 27.92
N VAL A 401 -9.13 15.80 27.72
CA VAL A 401 -9.65 16.25 26.42
C VAL A 401 -8.93 17.49 25.89
N GLU A 402 -8.65 18.47 26.75
CA GLU A 402 -7.97 19.71 26.38
C GLU A 402 -6.54 19.41 25.90
N GLN A 403 -5.82 18.54 26.62
CA GLN A 403 -4.47 18.13 26.23
C GLN A 403 -4.50 17.27 24.96
N ALA A 404 -5.48 16.36 24.84
CA ALA A 404 -5.69 15.56 23.64
C ALA A 404 -5.91 16.44 22.42
N CYS A 405 -6.73 17.50 22.54
CA CYS A 405 -6.96 18.47 21.46
C CYS A 405 -5.69 19.26 21.11
N ALA A 406 -4.93 19.72 22.11
CA ALA A 406 -3.67 20.43 21.86
C ALA A 406 -2.65 19.56 21.11
N VAL A 407 -2.45 18.32 21.55
CA VAL A 407 -1.54 17.35 20.88
C VAL A 407 -2.11 16.94 19.51
N GLY A 408 -3.42 16.83 19.37
CA GLY A 408 -4.11 16.56 18.11
C GLY A 408 -3.89 17.65 17.05
N ARG A 409 -3.93 18.93 17.45
CA ARG A 409 -3.59 20.05 16.55
C ARG A 409 -2.14 19.99 16.08
N GLU A 410 -1.22 19.61 16.96
CA GLU A 410 0.18 19.42 16.57
C GLU A 410 0.32 18.29 15.54
N ALA A 411 -0.36 17.15 15.75
CA ALA A 411 -0.38 16.08 14.76
C ALA A 411 -0.97 16.54 13.41
N LEU A 412 -2.03 17.37 13.43
CA LEU A 412 -2.63 17.94 12.23
C LEU A 412 -1.68 18.90 11.50
N ARG A 413 -0.94 19.74 12.24
CA ARG A 413 0.07 20.64 11.69
C ARG A 413 1.17 19.85 10.98
N LEU A 414 1.70 18.80 11.61
CA LEU A 414 2.68 17.89 11.00
C LEU A 414 2.14 17.23 9.72
N ALA A 415 0.85 16.86 9.71
CA ALA A 415 0.21 16.21 8.57
C ALA A 415 0.20 17.05 7.29
N SER A 416 0.13 18.38 7.41
CA SER A 416 0.06 19.31 6.26
C SER A 416 1.25 19.19 5.30
N SER A 417 2.40 18.75 5.80
CA SER A 417 3.64 18.62 5.04
C SER A 417 3.90 17.23 4.46
N LEU A 418 3.02 16.25 4.73
CA LEU A 418 3.26 14.83 4.45
C LEU A 418 2.19 14.22 3.54
N LYS A 419 2.61 13.35 2.60
CA LYS A 419 1.71 12.56 1.76
C LYS A 419 1.62 11.12 2.27
N SER A 420 0.68 10.86 3.18
CA SER A 420 0.45 9.55 3.79
C SER A 420 -1.03 9.27 4.04
N ALA A 421 -1.55 8.16 3.52
CA ALA A 421 -2.91 7.72 3.79
C ALA A 421 -3.09 7.24 5.24
N ARG A 422 -2.02 6.70 5.85
CA ARG A 422 -2.01 6.26 7.25
C ARG A 422 -2.20 7.43 8.21
N THR A 423 -1.64 8.60 7.90
CA THR A 423 -1.84 9.84 8.67
C THR A 423 -3.32 10.14 8.84
N VAL A 424 -4.10 10.02 7.76
CA VAL A 424 -5.55 10.21 7.80
C VAL A 424 -6.21 9.16 8.69
N GLY A 425 -5.76 7.91 8.64
CA GLY A 425 -6.26 6.84 9.52
C GLY A 425 -6.06 7.15 11.02
N TYR A 426 -4.86 7.58 11.42
CA TYR A 426 -4.56 7.95 12.81
C TYR A 426 -5.38 9.15 13.27
N LEU A 427 -5.46 10.22 12.46
CA LEU A 427 -6.25 11.40 12.83
C LEU A 427 -7.76 11.12 12.86
N ARG A 428 -8.26 10.20 12.04
CA ARG A 428 -9.66 9.73 12.13
C ARG A 428 -9.91 8.88 13.37
N ASP A 429 -8.99 8.01 13.77
CA ASP A 429 -9.11 7.24 15.01
C ASP A 429 -9.16 8.19 16.23
N PHE A 430 -8.26 9.18 16.27
CA PHE A 430 -8.28 10.25 17.26
C PHE A 430 -9.62 10.98 17.29
N ALA A 431 -10.08 11.49 16.15
CA ALA A 431 -11.34 12.23 16.05
C ALA A 431 -12.54 11.40 16.49
N ARG A 432 -12.56 10.09 16.17
CA ARG A 432 -13.62 9.18 16.62
C ARG A 432 -13.68 9.09 18.15
N ARG A 433 -12.54 9.12 18.83
CA ARG A 433 -12.48 9.03 20.31
C ARG A 433 -13.00 10.31 20.96
N LEU A 434 -12.76 11.44 20.33
CA LEU A 434 -13.31 12.72 20.78
C LEU A 434 -14.83 12.87 20.55
N GLN A 435 -15.48 12.00 19.76
CA GLN A 435 -16.93 12.09 19.52
C GLN A 435 -17.76 12.04 20.82
N ARG A 436 -17.25 11.43 21.89
CA ARG A 436 -17.92 11.38 23.20
C ARG A 436 -17.91 12.71 23.94
N HIS A 437 -17.19 13.69 23.41
CA HIS A 437 -16.91 15.00 24.00
C HIS A 437 -17.25 16.15 23.02
N ASP A 438 -18.09 15.88 22.02
CA ASP A 438 -18.45 16.81 20.94
C ASP A 438 -19.11 18.12 21.41
N SER A 439 -19.73 18.10 22.60
CA SER A 439 -20.32 19.27 23.25
C SER A 439 -19.31 20.27 23.78
N LEU A 440 -18.02 19.89 23.92
CA LEU A 440 -16.97 20.79 24.37
C LEU A 440 -16.51 21.71 23.23
N PRO A 441 -16.43 23.03 23.42
CA PRO A 441 -16.03 23.97 22.37
C PRO A 441 -14.68 23.63 21.72
N VAL A 442 -13.71 23.20 22.52
CA VAL A 442 -12.37 22.81 22.05
C VAL A 442 -12.40 21.63 21.07
N VAL A 443 -13.34 20.70 21.24
CA VAL A 443 -13.53 19.54 20.35
C VAL A 443 -14.24 19.96 19.08
N ALA A 444 -15.24 20.84 19.18
CA ALA A 444 -15.95 21.38 18.03
C ALA A 444 -15.00 22.16 17.09
N GLU A 445 -14.17 23.05 17.65
CA GLU A 445 -13.15 23.81 16.91
C GLU A 445 -12.16 22.88 16.18
N LEU A 446 -11.62 21.90 16.89
CA LEU A 446 -10.71 20.91 16.29
C LEU A 446 -11.41 20.07 15.20
N GLY A 447 -12.70 19.76 15.39
CA GLY A 447 -13.52 19.10 14.38
C GLY A 447 -13.63 19.92 13.08
N GLU A 448 -13.80 21.24 13.18
CA GLU A 448 -13.78 22.14 12.03
C GLU A 448 -12.40 22.13 11.33
N GLU A 449 -11.31 22.23 12.10
CA GLU A 449 -9.94 22.17 11.55
C GLU A 449 -9.70 20.85 10.80
N LEU A 450 -10.12 19.72 11.37
CA LEU A 450 -9.98 18.40 10.76
C LEU A 450 -10.83 18.24 9.48
N ARG A 451 -12.04 18.84 9.44
CA ARG A 451 -12.87 18.88 8.22
C ARG A 451 -12.26 19.80 7.16
N ALA A 452 -11.71 20.95 7.55
CA ALA A 452 -11.02 21.87 6.65
C ALA A 452 -9.79 21.21 6.00
N ALA A 453 -9.07 20.40 6.76
CA ALA A 453 -7.94 19.60 6.27
C ALA A 453 -8.33 18.34 5.48
N GLY A 454 -9.63 18.05 5.32
CA GLY A 454 -10.11 16.87 4.59
C GLY A 454 -9.89 15.54 5.29
N ILE A 455 -9.60 15.56 6.60
CA ILE A 455 -9.46 14.34 7.42
C ILE A 455 -10.85 13.75 7.69
N LEU A 456 -11.78 14.57 8.16
CA LEU A 456 -13.17 14.21 8.39
C LEU A 456 -14.04 14.55 7.17
N GLU A 457 -15.09 13.76 6.95
CA GLU A 457 -16.12 14.11 5.97
C GLU A 457 -16.92 15.32 6.48
N ARG A 458 -17.39 16.16 5.55
CA ARG A 458 -18.21 17.34 5.87
C ARG A 458 -19.62 16.97 6.30
#